data_AF-A0A377LSU2-F1
#
_entry.id   AF-A0A377LSU2-F1
#
_cell.length_a   1.000
_cell.length_b   1.000
_cell.length_c   1.000
_cell.angle_alpha   90.00
_cell.angle_beta   90.00
_cell.angle_gamma   90.00
#
_symmetry.space_group_name_H-M   'P 1'
#
loop_
_entity.id
_entity.type
_entity.pdbx_description
1 polymer ?
#
loop_
_entity_poly.entity_id
_entity_poly.type
_entity_poly.pdbx_seq_one_letter_code
_entity_poly.pdbx_strand_id
1 'polypeptide(L)'
;MVGADGANSWLRNKADIPLTFWDYRHHALVATIRTEEPHGGVARQIFHNDGILAFLPLSDPHLCSIVWSLVPEKAQLMREATPEAFNQALCMAFDNRLGLCTLESERLVFR
;
A
#
# COMPACT_ATOMS: atom_id res chain seq x y z
N MET A 1 -1.08 18.87 29.07
CA MET A 1 -1.28 19.16 27.64
C MET A 1 -0.13 18.47 26.92
N VAL A 2 -0.38 17.36 26.21
CA VAL A 2 0.68 16.63 25.51
C VAL A 2 0.62 17.05 24.05
N GLY A 3 1.64 17.79 23.62
CA GLY A 3 1.79 18.26 22.25
C GLY A 3 2.18 17.10 21.34
N ALA A 4 1.33 16.84 20.36
CA ALA A 4 1.67 16.08 19.17
C ALA A 4 2.49 16.97 18.24
N ASP A 5 3.81 16.84 18.29
CA ASP A 5 4.69 17.25 17.20
C ASP A 5 6.02 16.51 17.33
N GLY A 6 6.32 15.68 16.35
CA GLY A 6 7.46 14.78 16.39
C GLY A 6 7.95 14.39 15.01
N ALA A 7 8.04 15.34 14.07
CA ALA A 7 8.79 15.21 12.82
C ALA A 7 10.33 15.13 13.02
N ASN A 8 10.79 14.75 14.21
CA ASN A 8 12.19 14.73 14.63
C ASN A 8 12.54 13.44 15.38
N SER A 9 12.00 12.30 14.95
CA SER A 9 12.42 11.01 15.51
C SER A 9 13.82 10.66 15.01
N TRP A 10 14.79 11.11 15.79
CA TRP A 10 16.22 10.77 15.77
C TRP A 10 16.50 9.25 15.67
N LEU A 11 15.49 8.39 15.87
CA LEU A 11 15.57 6.94 15.68
C LEU A 11 15.64 6.46 14.22
N ARG A 12 15.50 7.34 13.21
CA ARG A 12 15.49 6.91 11.79
C ARG A 12 16.88 6.77 11.15
N ASN A 13 17.95 7.18 11.82
CA ASN A 13 19.29 7.30 11.23
C ASN A 13 20.21 6.07 11.44
N LYS A 14 19.67 4.92 11.88
CA LYS A 14 20.45 3.69 12.14
C LYS A 14 20.06 2.46 11.33
N ALA A 15 19.01 2.54 10.53
CA ALA A 15 18.72 1.51 9.54
C ALA A 15 19.33 1.99 8.22
N ASP A 16 20.38 1.32 7.77
CA ASP A 16 21.08 1.50 6.49
C ASP A 16 20.19 1.09 5.30
N ILE A 17 18.92 1.50 5.36
CA ILE A 17 17.95 1.34 4.29
C ILE A 17 18.14 2.61 3.47
N PRO A 18 18.73 2.54 2.26
CA PRO A 18 18.74 3.68 1.37
C PRO A 18 17.28 4.12 1.19
N LEU A 19 16.91 5.21 1.86
CA LEU A 19 15.74 5.98 1.54
C LEU A 19 16.09 6.66 0.23
N THR A 20 15.97 5.90 -0.85
CA THR A 20 15.90 6.44 -2.19
C THR A 20 14.60 7.23 -2.23
N PHE A 21 14.64 8.45 -1.68
CA PHE A 21 13.71 9.52 -1.94
C PHE A 21 13.87 9.84 -3.42
N TRP A 22 13.25 9.00 -4.25
CA TRP A 22 12.93 9.41 -5.59
C TRP A 22 11.82 10.45 -5.42
N ASP A 23 12.18 11.70 -5.68
CA ASP A 23 11.30 12.86 -5.79
C ASP A 23 10.37 12.73 -7.03
N TYR A 24 9.94 11.50 -7.33
CA TYR A 24 8.84 11.28 -8.24
C TYR A 24 7.58 11.60 -7.45
N ARG A 25 6.78 12.50 -8.01
CA ARG A 25 5.47 12.94 -7.53
C ARG A 25 4.49 11.76 -7.45
N HIS A 26 4.68 10.83 -6.53
CA HIS A 26 3.86 9.63 -6.42
C HIS A 26 2.57 9.98 -5.68
N HIS A 27 1.46 9.43 -6.15
CA HIS A 27 0.21 9.43 -5.43
C HIS A 27 0.08 8.13 -4.62
N ALA A 28 -0.51 8.24 -3.43
CA ALA A 28 -0.83 7.09 -2.60
C ALA A 28 -2.29 6.67 -2.86
N LEU A 29 -2.49 5.47 -3.41
CA LEU A 29 -3.79 4.84 -3.50
C LEU A 29 -4.03 3.99 -2.25
N VAL A 30 -5.16 4.22 -1.58
CA VAL A 30 -5.57 3.54 -0.36
C VAL A 30 -6.91 2.85 -0.59
N ALA A 31 -7.02 1.60 -0.16
CA ALA A 31 -8.24 0.81 -0.22
C ALA A 31 -8.21 -0.33 0.81
N THR A 32 -9.37 -0.87 1.14
CA THR A 32 -9.51 -2.10 1.92
C THR A 32 -9.63 -3.28 0.96
N ILE A 33 -8.82 -4.30 1.20
CA ILE A 33 -8.69 -5.49 0.35
C ILE A 33 -8.94 -6.73 1.20
N ARG A 34 -9.81 -7.60 0.71
CA ARG A 34 -9.94 -8.97 1.22
C ARG A 34 -8.94 -9.88 0.53
N THR A 35 -8.18 -10.64 1.31
CA THR A 35 -7.22 -11.63 0.82
C THR A 35 -7.76 -13.04 1.05
N GLU A 36 -7.48 -13.93 0.12
CA GLU A 36 -7.82 -15.35 0.21
C GLU A 36 -7.19 -16.00 1.45
N GLU A 37 -5.88 -15.77 1.65
CA GLU A 37 -5.15 -16.24 2.82
C GLU A 37 -5.20 -15.21 3.95
N PRO A 38 -5.22 -15.64 5.22
CA PRO A 38 -5.21 -14.72 6.35
C PRO A 38 -3.86 -13.99 6.45
N HIS A 39 -3.90 -12.69 6.77
CA HIS A 39 -2.69 -11.88 6.85
C HIS A 39 -1.79 -12.23 8.05
N GLY A 40 -2.29 -12.95 9.05
CA GLY A 40 -1.52 -13.48 10.19
C GLY A 40 -0.99 -12.39 11.14
N GLY A 41 -1.65 -11.23 11.18
CA GLY A 41 -1.16 -10.05 11.92
C GLY A 41 0.13 -9.42 11.39
N VAL A 42 0.60 -9.81 10.20
CA VAL A 42 1.86 -9.32 9.63
C VAL A 42 1.63 -8.22 8.62
N ALA A 43 2.20 -7.04 8.86
CA ALA A 43 2.33 -5.98 7.86
C ALA A 43 3.37 -6.38 6.81
N ARG A 44 3.02 -6.28 5.53
CA ARG A 44 3.90 -6.65 4.41
C ARG A 44 4.10 -5.45 3.51
N GLN A 45 5.33 -5.26 3.03
CA GLN A 45 5.65 -4.20 2.08
C GLN A 45 6.55 -4.74 0.98
N ILE A 46 6.22 -4.40 -0.26
CA ILE A 46 6.97 -4.80 -1.44
C ILE A 46 7.42 -3.54 -2.17
N PHE A 47 8.68 -3.52 -2.56
CA PHE A 47 9.30 -2.47 -3.34
C PHE A 47 9.40 -2.92 -4.79
N HIS A 48 8.77 -2.17 -5.68
CA HIS A 48 8.87 -2.32 -7.13
C HIS A 48 9.66 -1.15 -7.70
N ASN A 49 10.20 -1.30 -8.91
CA ASN A 49 10.86 -0.20 -9.61
C ASN A 49 9.96 1.05 -9.73
N ASP A 50 8.65 0.86 -9.85
CA ASP A 50 7.68 1.92 -10.13
C ASP A 50 6.89 2.37 -8.88
N GLY A 51 7.24 1.89 -7.68
CA GLY A 51 6.48 2.23 -6.48
C GLY A 51 6.58 1.24 -5.32
N ILE A 52 5.85 1.56 -4.25
CA ILE A 52 5.81 0.76 -3.01
C ILE A 52 4.38 0.32 -2.78
N LEU A 53 4.18 -0.96 -2.45
CA LEU A 53 2.88 -1.51 -2.07
C LEU A 53 2.97 -2.08 -0.66
N ALA A 54 2.18 -1.54 0.27
CA ALA A 54 2.06 -2.02 1.64
C ALA A 54 0.67 -2.63 1.88
N PHE A 55 0.62 -3.75 2.60
CA PHE A 55 -0.57 -4.40 3.14
C PHE A 55 -0.50 -4.30 4.67
N LEU A 56 -1.46 -3.58 5.25
CA LEU A 56 -1.58 -3.35 6.69
C LEU A 56 -2.74 -4.20 7.23
N PRO A 57 -2.48 -5.15 8.13
CA PRO A 57 -3.52 -6.04 8.66
C PRO A 57 -4.58 -5.26 9.42
N LEU A 58 -5.85 -5.59 9.19
CA LEU A 58 -6.98 -5.07 9.97
C LEU A 58 -7.43 -6.09 11.02
N SER A 59 -8.52 -5.80 11.72
CA SER A 59 -9.05 -6.69 12.76
C SER A 59 -9.64 -8.00 12.21
N ASP A 60 -10.22 -7.97 11.00
CA ASP A 60 -10.63 -9.19 10.29
C ASP A 60 -9.37 -9.86 9.71
N PRO A 61 -9.08 -11.14 10.02
CA PRO A 61 -7.89 -11.86 9.59
C PRO A 61 -7.63 -11.88 8.07
N HIS A 62 -8.65 -11.59 7.26
CA HIS A 62 -8.57 -11.59 5.80
C HIS A 62 -8.66 -10.17 5.22
N LEU A 63 -8.74 -9.12 6.03
CA LEU A 63 -8.80 -7.75 5.54
C LEU A 63 -7.47 -7.02 5.77
N CYS A 64 -6.99 -6.37 4.73
CA CYS A 64 -5.86 -5.45 4.80
C CYS A 64 -6.26 -4.08 4.28
N SER A 65 -5.76 -3.03 4.93
CA SER A 65 -5.69 -1.70 4.32
C SER A 65 -4.41 -1.63 3.49
N ILE A 66 -4.54 -1.29 2.21
CA ILE A 66 -3.37 -1.11 1.35
C ILE A 66 -2.96 0.35 1.27
N VAL A 67 -1.66 0.58 1.09
CA VAL A 67 -1.11 1.86 0.63
C VAL A 67 -0.22 1.56 -0.56
N TRP A 68 -0.63 2.03 -1.73
CA TRP A 68 0.06 1.80 -2.98
C TRP A 68 0.56 3.12 -3.57
N SER A 69 1.86 3.38 -3.43
CA SER A 69 2.53 4.52 -4.02
C SER A 69 2.77 4.26 -5.50
N LEU A 70 2.13 5.06 -6.36
CA LEU A 70 2.18 4.94 -7.81
C LEU A 70 2.46 6.30 -8.44
N VAL A 71 3.03 6.32 -9.65
CA VAL A 71 3.07 7.55 -10.45
C VAL A 71 1.64 8.06 -10.75
N PRO A 72 1.42 9.37 -10.93
CA PRO A 72 0.08 9.96 -11.02
C PRO A 72 -0.81 9.33 -12.09
N GLU A 73 -0.30 9.06 -13.29
CA GLU A 73 -1.11 8.46 -14.35
C GLU A 73 -1.58 7.06 -13.97
N LYS A 74 -0.70 6.26 -13.35
CA LYS A 74 -1.01 4.89 -12.92
C LYS A 74 -1.96 4.87 -11.73
N ALA A 75 -1.82 5.80 -10.78
CA ALA A 75 -2.75 5.96 -9.68
C ALA A 75 -4.17 6.29 -10.18
N GLN A 76 -4.29 7.18 -11.18
CA GLN A 76 -5.57 7.53 -11.78
C GLN A 76 -6.16 6.34 -12.55
N LEU A 77 -5.35 5.64 -13.35
CA LEU A 77 -5.76 4.43 -14.05
C LEU A 77 -6.29 3.37 -13.08
N MET A 78 -5.57 3.11 -11.98
CA MET A 78 -5.99 2.14 -10.97
C MET A 78 -7.25 2.57 -10.21
N ARG A 79 -7.49 3.88 -10.07
CA ARG A 79 -8.71 4.43 -9.47
C ARG A 79 -9.93 4.23 -10.37
N GLU A 80 -9.76 4.41 -11.68
CA GLU A 80 -10.85 4.34 -12.68
C GLU A 80 -11.09 2.93 -13.23
N ALA A 81 -10.12 2.02 -13.06
CA ALA A 81 -10.21 0.63 -13.52
C ALA A 81 -11.47 -0.07 -12.97
N THR A 82 -11.93 -1.12 -13.64
CA THR A 82 -12.94 -2.00 -13.04
C THR A 82 -12.37 -2.72 -11.81
N PRO A 83 -13.22 -3.17 -10.86
CA PRO A 83 -12.76 -3.94 -9.70
C PRO A 83 -11.91 -5.15 -10.09
N GLU A 84 -12.27 -5.86 -11.16
CA GLU A 84 -11.57 -7.07 -11.62
C GLU A 84 -10.17 -6.73 -12.14
N ALA A 85 -10.05 -5.68 -12.96
CA ALA A 85 -8.76 -5.22 -13.48
C ALA A 85 -7.84 -4.72 -12.36
N PHE A 86 -8.41 -4.01 -11.38
CA PHE A 86 -7.68 -3.56 -10.19
C PHE A 86 -7.21 -4.75 -9.34
N ASN A 87 -8.08 -5.71 -9.06
CA ASN A 87 -7.77 -6.91 -8.28
C ASN A 87 -6.63 -7.71 -8.93
N GLN A 88 -6.67 -7.89 -10.25
CA GLN A 88 -5.63 -8.58 -10.99
C GLN A 88 -4.28 -7.82 -10.89
N ALA A 89 -4.29 -6.50 -11.13
CA ALA A 89 -3.10 -5.68 -11.03
C ALA A 89 -2.50 -5.69 -9.61
N LEU A 90 -3.35 -5.65 -8.59
CA LEU A 90 -2.95 -5.71 -7.18
C LEU A 90 -2.35 -7.08 -6.82
N CYS A 91 -2.98 -8.18 -7.23
CA CYS A 91 -2.45 -9.53 -6.99
C CYS A 91 -1.07 -9.72 -7.61
N MET A 92 -0.88 -9.23 -8.84
CA MET A 92 0.41 -9.27 -9.53
C MET A 92 1.45 -8.40 -8.83
N ALA A 93 1.09 -7.18 -8.43
CA ALA A 93 1.98 -6.31 -7.66
C ALA A 93 2.29 -6.86 -6.25
N PHE A 94 1.45 -7.75 -5.73
CA PHE A 94 1.65 -8.37 -4.43
C PHE A 94 2.33 -9.74 -4.51
N ASP A 95 2.81 -10.16 -5.68
CA ASP A 95 3.39 -11.49 -5.95
C ASP A 95 2.51 -12.65 -5.46
N ASN A 96 1.19 -12.48 -5.48
CA ASN A 96 0.19 -13.44 -5.01
C ASN A 96 0.46 -13.99 -3.58
N ARG A 97 1.08 -13.17 -2.72
CA ARG A 97 1.57 -13.61 -1.39
C ARG A 97 0.48 -14.02 -0.39
N LEU A 98 -0.75 -13.54 -0.57
CA LEU A 98 -1.92 -13.91 0.22
C LEU A 98 -3.06 -14.44 -0.66
N GLY A 99 -2.71 -15.05 -1.80
CA GLY A 99 -3.69 -15.52 -2.79
C GLY A 99 -4.45 -14.37 -3.45
N LEU A 100 -5.67 -14.67 -3.89
CA LEU A 100 -6.53 -13.71 -4.59
C LEU A 100 -6.88 -12.53 -3.68
N CYS A 101 -6.82 -11.33 -4.26
CA CYS A 101 -7.15 -10.07 -3.61
C CYS A 101 -8.44 -9.50 -4.20
N THR A 102 -9.37 -9.11 -3.34
CA THR A 102 -10.67 -8.55 -3.71
C THR A 102 -10.86 -7.18 -3.08
N LEU A 103 -11.19 -6.17 -3.89
CA LEU A 103 -11.53 -4.83 -3.42
C LEU A 103 -12.84 -4.82 -2.62
N GLU A 104 -12.80 -4.31 -1.39
CA GLU A 104 -13.96 -4.23 -0.49
C GLU A 104 -14.40 -2.77 -0.21
N SER A 105 -13.64 -1.78 -0.67
CA SER A 105 -13.94 -0.35 -0.44
C SER A 105 -13.75 0.50 -1.69
N GLU A 106 -14.12 1.79 -1.57
CA GLU A 106 -13.68 2.79 -2.54
C GLU A 106 -12.15 2.90 -2.57
N ARG A 107 -11.62 3.30 -3.72
CA ARG A 107 -10.20 3.57 -3.95
C ARG A 107 -9.96 5.07 -3.79
N LEU A 108 -9.29 5.44 -2.71
CA LEU A 108 -8.94 6.82 -2.41
C LEU A 108 -7.53 7.11 -2.91
N VAL A 109 -7.31 8.26 -3.55
CA VAL A 109 -5.99 8.66 -4.07
C VAL A 109 -5.58 9.98 -3.44
N PHE A 110 -4.40 10.01 -2.83
CA PHE A 110 -3.80 11.16 -2.16
C PHE A 110 -2.54 11.60 -2.92
N ARG A 111 -2.31 12.93 -2.98
CA ARG A 111 -1.13 13.53 -3.62
C ARG A 111 -0.05 13.90 -2.60
#